data_AF-A0AAN9XWS9-F1
#
_entry.id   AF-A0AAN9XWS9-F1
#
_cell.length_a   1.000
_cell.length_b   1.000
_cell.length_c   1.000
_cell.angle_alpha   90.00
_cell.angle_beta   90.00
_cell.angle_gamma   90.00
#
_symmetry.space_group_name_H-M   'P 1'
#
loop_
_entity.id
_entity.type
_entity.pdbx_description
1 polymer ?
#
loop_
_entity_poly.entity_id
_entity_poly.type
_entity_poly.pdbx_seq_one_letter_code
_entity_poly.pdbx_strand_id
1 'polypeptide(L)'
;MAAALTQEEEQIIRHFIEVVNLMRKEQCIGPVSWSTAVKFLCARKFDVARAVALYEQHEATRYREGLTSFDPSVDPLKTELETEKFTILPTRDATGAAIAVFTARAHSPQISTHQTTLQGIVYQLDVALESVETQKAGLVFIYDMSDSKYSNFDYDLSKKILMLLKVSVCYHILY
;
A
#
# COMPACT_ATOMS: atom_id res chain seq x y z
N MET A 1 9.32 7.20 -20.01
CA MET A 1 10.08 8.47 -20.06
C MET A 1 9.39 9.40 -19.09
N ALA A 2 10.05 9.79 -18.00
CA ALA A 2 9.46 10.70 -17.01
C ALA A 2 9.24 12.07 -17.67
N ALA A 3 8.02 12.61 -17.58
CA ALA A 3 7.76 13.99 -17.98
C ALA A 3 8.74 14.89 -17.21
N ALA A 4 9.43 15.79 -17.92
CA ALA A 4 10.32 16.75 -17.28
C ALA A 4 9.47 17.65 -16.36
N LEU A 5 9.70 17.55 -15.05
CA LEU A 5 9.05 18.42 -14.07
C LEU A 5 9.38 19.88 -14.39
N THR A 6 8.37 20.73 -14.39
CA THR A 6 8.55 22.18 -14.56
C THR A 6 9.26 22.76 -13.33
N GLN A 7 9.92 23.91 -13.49
CA GLN A 7 10.57 24.60 -12.36
C GLN A 7 9.57 24.95 -11.24
N GLU A 8 8.31 25.22 -11.59
CA GLU A 8 7.24 25.46 -10.63
C GLU A 8 6.89 24.19 -9.85
N GLU A 9 6.74 23.04 -10.52
CA GLU A 9 6.49 21.75 -9.87
C GLU A 9 7.64 21.36 -8.93
N GLU A 10 8.90 21.61 -9.29
CA GLU A 10 10.03 21.38 -8.40
C GLU A 10 9.96 22.23 -7.12
N GLN A 11 9.54 23.49 -7.22
CA GLN A 11 9.35 24.36 -6.05
C GLN A 11 8.22 23.85 -5.16
N ILE A 12 7.12 23.40 -5.75
CA ILE A 12 5.99 22.78 -5.03
C ILE A 12 6.44 21.51 -4.31
N ILE A 13 7.25 20.67 -4.96
CA ILE A 13 7.81 19.44 -4.34
C ILE A 13 8.70 19.78 -3.16
N ARG A 14 9.59 20.78 -3.30
CA ARG A 14 10.44 21.24 -2.18
C ARG A 14 9.61 21.75 -1.01
N HIS A 15 8.58 22.56 -1.29
CA HIS A 15 7.71 23.08 -0.24
C HIS A 15 6.95 21.97 0.49
N PHE A 16 6.41 20.99 -0.23
CA PHE A 16 5.79 19.82 0.39
C PHE A 16 6.77 19.02 1.27
N ILE A 17 8.00 18.78 0.78
CA ILE A 17 9.02 18.05 1.54
C ILE A 17 9.38 18.80 2.83
N GLU A 18 9.52 20.12 2.79
CA GLU A 18 9.79 20.94 3.97
C GLU A 18 8.69 20.83 5.02
N VAL A 19 7.42 20.98 4.62
CA VAL A 19 6.26 20.87 5.51
C VAL A 19 6.20 19.48 6.15
N VAL A 20 6.31 18.42 5.36
CA VAL A 20 6.23 17.05 5.88
C VAL A 20 7.45 16.69 6.74
N ASN A 21 8.65 17.15 6.38
CA ASN A 21 9.85 16.88 7.18
C ASN A 21 9.82 17.61 8.53
N LEU A 22 9.23 18.82 8.61
CA LEU A 22 8.98 19.49 9.88
C LEU A 22 8.12 18.63 10.80
N MET A 23 7.01 18.08 10.28
CA MET A 23 6.12 17.19 11.03
C MET A 23 6.81 15.88 11.42
N ARG A 24 7.56 15.26 10.51
CA ARG A 24 8.30 14.01 10.79
C ARG A 24 9.41 14.19 11.82
N LYS A 25 10.02 15.37 11.88
CA LYS A 25 11.05 15.70 12.88
C LYS A 25 10.48 15.68 14.30
N GLU A 26 9.23 16.11 14.49
CA GLU A 26 8.53 16.02 15.79
C GLU A 26 8.29 14.55 16.19
N GLN A 27 8.22 13.65 15.21
CA GLN A 27 7.97 12.22 15.41
C GLN A 27 9.26 11.37 15.36
N CYS A 28 10.44 11.99 15.24
CA CYS A 28 11.74 11.31 15.06
C CYS A 28 11.79 10.34 13.86
N ILE A 29 11.01 10.60 12.81
CA ILE A 29 10.99 9.80 11.58
C ILE A 29 11.93 10.43 10.55
N GLY A 30 12.63 9.59 9.77
CA GLY A 30 13.55 10.04 8.72
C GLY A 30 12.86 10.88 7.61
N PRO A 31 13.64 11.67 6.85
CA PRO A 31 13.09 12.56 5.84
C PRO A 31 12.35 11.82 4.72
N VAL A 32 11.35 12.47 4.12
CA VAL A 32 10.63 11.96 2.95
C VAL A 32 11.55 11.99 1.73
N SER A 33 11.52 10.93 0.91
CA SER A 33 12.22 10.91 -0.37
C SER A 33 11.51 11.74 -1.44
N TRP A 34 12.27 12.27 -2.40
CA TRP A 34 11.71 13.05 -3.51
C TRP A 34 10.65 12.28 -4.30
N SER A 35 10.90 10.99 -4.57
CA SER A 35 9.97 10.13 -5.29
C SER A 35 8.64 9.96 -4.57
N THR A 36 8.65 9.87 -3.24
CA THR A 36 7.44 9.79 -2.43
C THR A 36 6.67 11.11 -2.48
N ALA A 37 7.36 12.25 -2.34
CA ALA A 37 6.73 13.57 -2.43
C ALA A 37 6.05 13.80 -3.79
N VAL A 38 6.72 13.45 -4.89
CA VAL A 38 6.15 13.52 -6.24
C VAL A 38 4.86 12.71 -6.34
N LYS A 39 4.80 11.49 -5.79
CA LYS A 39 3.60 10.64 -5.85
C LYS A 39 2.38 11.30 -5.19
N PHE A 40 2.54 11.84 -3.98
CA PHE A 40 1.44 12.50 -3.25
C PHE A 40 0.96 13.76 -3.96
N LEU A 41 1.89 14.55 -4.51
CA LEU A 41 1.57 15.76 -5.25
C LEU A 41 0.89 15.46 -6.57
N CYS A 42 1.39 14.48 -7.35
CA CYS A 42 0.73 14.04 -8.58
C CYS A 42 -0.71 13.62 -8.29
N ALA A 43 -0.96 12.83 -7.22
CA ALA A 43 -2.30 12.39 -6.82
C ALA A 43 -3.30 13.53 -6.52
N ARG A 44 -2.80 14.74 -6.24
CA ARG A 44 -3.62 15.93 -5.93
C ARG A 44 -3.39 17.08 -6.89
N LYS A 45 -2.88 16.80 -8.10
CA LYS A 45 -2.60 17.80 -9.14
C LYS A 45 -1.74 18.96 -8.62
N PHE A 46 -0.69 18.62 -7.87
CA PHE A 46 0.29 19.53 -7.28
C PHE A 46 -0.28 20.54 -6.26
N ASP A 47 -1.43 20.24 -5.65
CA ASP A 47 -1.97 20.99 -4.52
C ASP A 47 -1.31 20.56 -3.21
N VAL A 48 -0.51 21.43 -2.61
CA VAL A 48 0.28 21.13 -1.41
C VAL A 48 -0.61 20.82 -0.21
N ALA A 49 -1.63 21.64 0.06
CA ALA A 49 -2.47 21.46 1.25
C ALA A 49 -3.24 20.13 1.20
N ARG A 50 -3.80 19.80 0.03
CA ARG A 50 -4.50 18.52 -0.17
C ARG A 50 -3.55 17.33 -0.19
N ALA A 51 -2.33 17.49 -0.71
CA ALA A 51 -1.31 16.45 -0.68
C ALA A 51 -0.82 16.17 0.76
N VAL A 52 -0.65 17.21 1.59
CA VAL A 52 -0.27 17.06 3.00
C VAL A 52 -1.37 16.34 3.78
N ALA A 53 -2.64 16.74 3.60
CA ALA A 53 -3.76 16.04 4.25
C ALA A 53 -3.87 14.56 3.83
N LEU A 54 -3.60 14.26 2.56
CA LEU A 54 -3.54 12.88 2.06
C LEU A 54 -2.38 12.09 2.72
N TYR A 55 -1.21 12.73 2.84
CA TYR A 55 -0.04 12.15 3.49
C TYR A 55 -0.32 11.86 4.98
N GLU A 56 -0.88 12.80 5.72
CA GLU A 56 -1.25 12.61 7.13
C GLU A 56 -2.25 11.47 7.29
N GLN A 57 -3.28 11.41 6.45
CA GLN A 57 -4.26 10.34 6.48
C GLN A 57 -3.62 8.97 6.18
N HIS A 58 -2.68 8.93 5.25
CA HIS A 58 -1.92 7.73 4.94
C HIS A 58 -1.10 7.26 6.14
N GLU A 59 -0.33 8.15 6.76
CA GLU A 59 0.48 7.80 7.95
C GLU A 59 -0.39 7.43 9.15
N ALA A 60 -1.49 8.13 9.39
CA ALA A 60 -2.42 7.82 10.47
C ALA A 60 -3.07 6.44 10.28
N THR A 61 -3.37 6.06 9.04
CA THR A 61 -3.90 4.73 8.71
C THR A 61 -2.82 3.66 8.92
N ARG A 62 -1.59 3.91 8.46
CA ARG A 62 -0.43 3.03 8.69
C ARG A 62 -0.18 2.84 10.19
N TYR A 63 -0.19 3.91 10.98
CA TYR A 63 0.03 3.84 12.43
C TYR A 63 -1.10 3.10 13.13
N ARG A 64 -2.36 3.41 12.82
CA ARG A 64 -3.54 2.77 13.42
C ARG A 64 -3.58 1.26 13.17
N GLU A 65 -3.19 0.83 11.96
CA GLU A 65 -3.18 -0.58 11.58
C GLU A 65 -1.83 -1.26 11.92
N GLY A 66 -0.90 -0.58 12.59
CA GLY A 66 0.39 -1.14 13.00
C GLY A 66 1.32 -1.51 11.83
N LEU A 67 1.26 -0.73 10.75
CA LEU A 67 1.96 -0.95 9.47
C LEU A 67 3.23 -0.10 9.31
N THR A 68 3.74 0.50 10.39
CA THR A 68 4.87 1.45 10.36
C THR A 68 6.24 0.78 10.42
N SER A 69 6.35 -0.42 10.97
CA SER A 69 7.55 -1.25 10.94
C SER A 69 7.18 -2.70 11.22
N PHE A 70 7.35 -3.57 10.24
CA PHE A 70 7.18 -5.02 10.40
C PHE A 70 8.31 -5.75 9.67
N ASP A 71 8.89 -6.75 10.33
CA ASP A 71 9.96 -7.56 9.77
C ASP A 71 9.35 -8.85 9.19
N PRO A 72 9.44 -9.08 7.86
CA PRO A 72 8.92 -10.29 7.23
C PRO A 72 9.64 -11.57 7.69
N SER A 73 10.79 -11.45 8.36
CA SER A 73 11.60 -12.57 8.84
C SER A 73 11.22 -13.02 10.25
N VAL A 74 10.34 -12.29 10.94
CA VAL A 74 10.00 -12.49 12.36
C VAL A 74 8.53 -12.89 12.51
N ASP A 75 8.26 -13.79 13.45
CA ASP A 75 6.90 -14.15 13.81
C ASP A 75 6.18 -12.98 14.51
N PRO A 76 4.88 -12.78 14.23
CA PRO A 76 3.95 -13.68 13.54
C PRO A 76 3.86 -13.49 12.01
N LEU A 77 4.55 -12.49 11.44
CA LEU A 77 4.43 -12.13 10.02
C LEU A 77 5.04 -13.19 9.10
N LYS A 78 6.17 -13.78 9.49
CA LYS A 78 6.82 -14.84 8.71
C LYS A 78 5.88 -16.03 8.49
N THR A 79 5.36 -16.61 9.58
CA THR A 79 4.40 -17.73 9.50
C THR A 79 3.16 -17.35 8.68
N GLU A 80 2.69 -16.11 8.79
CA GLU A 80 1.56 -15.60 7.99
C GLU A 80 1.88 -15.59 6.48
N LEU A 81 3.06 -15.13 6.08
CA LEU A 81 3.49 -15.13 4.68
C LEU A 81 3.64 -16.56 4.13
N GLU A 82 4.10 -17.49 4.96
CA GLU A 82 4.22 -18.92 4.61
C GLU A 82 2.85 -19.60 4.40
N THR A 83 1.75 -19.03 4.91
CA THR A 83 0.41 -19.58 4.63
C THR A 83 -0.05 -19.39 3.19
N GLU A 84 0.60 -18.50 2.43
CA GLU A 84 0.24 -18.14 1.04
C GLU A 84 -1.23 -17.70 0.85
N LYS A 85 -1.92 -17.31 1.93
CA LYS A 85 -3.32 -16.88 1.86
C LYS A 85 -3.49 -15.61 1.04
N PHE A 86 -2.45 -14.78 1.01
CA PHE A 86 -2.33 -13.68 0.06
C PHE A 86 -1.03 -13.89 -0.72
N THR A 87 -1.11 -13.81 -2.05
CA THR A 87 0.04 -13.99 -2.92
C THR A 87 -0.06 -13.09 -4.14
N ILE A 88 1.09 -12.61 -4.61
CA ILE A 88 1.22 -11.93 -5.90
C ILE A 88 1.71 -12.97 -6.91
N LEU A 89 0.90 -13.26 -7.93
CA LEU A 89 1.27 -14.23 -8.93
C LEU A 89 2.47 -13.74 -9.74
N PRO A 90 3.40 -14.64 -10.11
CA PRO A 90 4.53 -14.29 -10.97
C PRO A 90 4.08 -13.93 -12.39
N THR A 91 2.87 -14.36 -12.77
CA THR A 91 2.25 -14.04 -14.06
C THR A 91 1.44 -12.75 -13.97
N ARG A 92 1.49 -11.97 -15.04
CA ARG A 92 0.70 -10.75 -15.23
C ARG A 92 -0.51 -11.02 -16.11
N ASP A 93 -1.50 -10.16 -16.04
CA ASP A 93 -2.64 -10.21 -16.95
C ASP A 93 -2.26 -9.75 -18.37
N ALA A 94 -3.22 -9.79 -19.30
CA ALA A 94 -3.01 -9.35 -20.69
C ALA A 94 -2.67 -7.85 -20.83
N THR A 95 -2.94 -7.04 -19.81
CA THR A 95 -2.64 -5.60 -19.76
C THR A 95 -1.29 -5.30 -19.11
N GLY A 96 -0.65 -6.30 -18.50
CA GLY A 96 0.60 -6.18 -17.75
C GLY A 96 0.42 -5.92 -16.25
N ALA A 97 -0.82 -5.89 -15.75
CA ALA A 97 -1.13 -5.67 -14.35
C ALA A 97 -0.68 -6.87 -13.50
N ALA A 98 -0.16 -6.60 -12.31
CA ALA A 98 0.18 -7.64 -11.35
C ALA A 98 -1.11 -8.25 -10.79
N ILE A 99 -1.15 -9.58 -10.63
CA ILE A 99 -2.33 -10.27 -10.12
C ILE A 99 -2.09 -10.62 -8.66
N ALA A 100 -2.88 -10.03 -7.77
CA ALA A 100 -2.92 -10.36 -6.36
C ALA A 100 -4.10 -11.28 -6.08
N VAL A 101 -3.86 -12.39 -5.39
CA VAL A 101 -4.90 -13.37 -5.04
C VAL A 101 -4.99 -13.49 -3.53
N PHE A 102 -6.20 -13.31 -3.00
CA PHE A 102 -6.53 -13.62 -1.62
C PHE A 102 -7.37 -14.90 -1.58
N THR A 103 -6.83 -15.95 -0.99
CA THR A 103 -7.44 -17.28 -0.88
C THR A 103 -8.18 -17.41 0.44
N ALA A 104 -9.50 -17.26 0.40
CA ALA A 104 -10.34 -17.23 1.60
C ALA A 104 -10.28 -18.53 2.41
N ARG A 105 -10.20 -19.70 1.75
CA ARG A 105 -10.10 -20.99 2.44
C ARG A 105 -8.84 -21.14 3.31
N ALA A 106 -7.77 -20.43 2.97
CA ALA A 106 -6.51 -20.44 3.73
C ALA A 106 -6.54 -19.45 4.91
N HIS A 107 -7.52 -18.53 4.94
CA HIS A 107 -7.70 -17.61 6.06
C HIS A 107 -8.46 -18.29 7.20
N SER A 108 -7.85 -18.33 8.38
CA SER A 108 -8.49 -18.82 9.61
C SER A 108 -8.38 -17.74 10.69
N PRO A 109 -9.50 -17.07 11.06
CA PRO A 109 -9.51 -16.04 12.09
C PRO A 109 -9.02 -16.52 13.46
N GLN A 110 -9.02 -17.84 13.69
CA GLN A 110 -8.56 -18.46 14.94
C GLN A 110 -7.03 -18.63 15.02
N ILE A 111 -6.33 -18.55 13.89
CA ILE A 111 -4.89 -18.81 13.78
C ILE A 111 -4.11 -17.51 13.56
N SER A 112 -4.65 -16.60 12.75
CA SER A 112 -3.99 -15.34 12.39
C SER A 112 -4.85 -14.13 12.79
N THR A 113 -4.24 -13.17 13.49
CA THR A 113 -4.92 -11.90 13.80
C THR A 113 -5.11 -11.06 12.55
N HIS A 114 -6.15 -10.21 12.54
CA HIS A 114 -6.41 -9.32 11.40
C HIS A 114 -5.22 -8.41 11.11
N GLN A 115 -4.54 -7.94 12.16
CA GLN A 115 -3.38 -7.08 12.03
C GLN A 115 -2.23 -7.78 11.29
N THR A 116 -1.91 -9.03 11.64
CA THR A 116 -0.85 -9.79 10.98
C THR A 116 -1.18 -10.06 9.51
N THR A 117 -2.43 -10.42 9.19
CA THR A 117 -2.87 -10.60 7.81
C THR A 117 -2.75 -9.31 7.00
N LEU A 118 -3.15 -8.17 7.57
CA LEU A 118 -3.03 -6.87 6.92
C LEU A 118 -1.56 -6.47 6.70
N GLN A 119 -0.67 -6.72 7.66
CA GLN A 119 0.76 -6.51 7.51
C GLN A 119 1.33 -7.33 6.34
N GLY A 120 0.96 -8.61 6.22
CA GLY A 120 1.38 -9.48 5.12
C GLY A 120 0.88 -9.02 3.75
N ILE A 121 -0.37 -8.56 3.68
CA ILE A 121 -0.94 -7.99 2.45
C ILE A 121 -0.19 -6.72 2.04
N VAL A 122 0.01 -5.79 2.98
CA VAL A 122 0.66 -4.51 2.70
C VAL A 122 2.12 -4.72 2.31
N TYR A 123 2.84 -5.63 2.97
CA TYR A 123 4.20 -6.00 2.61
C TYR A 123 4.30 -6.46 1.15
N GLN A 124 3.46 -7.42 0.75
CA GLN A 124 3.50 -7.97 -0.60
C GLN A 124 3.07 -6.95 -1.66
N LEU A 125 2.12 -6.07 -1.32
CA LEU A 125 1.75 -4.95 -2.19
C LEU A 125 2.89 -3.94 -2.33
N ASP A 126 3.57 -3.58 -1.24
CA ASP A 126 4.71 -2.66 -1.26
C ASP A 126 5.82 -3.21 -2.18
N VAL A 127 6.17 -4.50 -2.05
CA VAL A 127 7.14 -5.19 -2.92
C VAL A 127 6.66 -5.24 -4.37
N ALA A 128 5.40 -5.56 -4.62
CA ALA A 128 4.85 -5.61 -5.98
C ALA A 128 4.87 -4.23 -6.66
N LEU A 129 4.70 -3.16 -5.89
CA LEU A 129 4.74 -1.77 -6.34
C LEU A 129 6.16 -1.24 -6.57
N GLU A 130 7.23 -1.97 -6.22
CA GLU A 130 8.61 -1.61 -6.61
C GLU A 130 8.83 -1.80 -8.12
N SER A 131 8.09 -2.72 -8.76
CA SER A 131 8.16 -2.96 -10.19
C SER A 131 7.53 -1.83 -11.00
N VAL A 132 8.29 -1.31 -11.97
CA VAL A 132 7.86 -0.24 -12.88
C VAL A 132 6.68 -0.68 -13.76
N GLU A 133 6.60 -1.97 -14.09
CA GLU A 133 5.51 -2.55 -14.86
C GLU A 133 4.21 -2.56 -14.05
N THR A 134 4.28 -2.98 -12.78
CA THR A 134 3.14 -2.91 -11.85
C THR A 134 2.71 -1.46 -11.62
N GLN A 135 3.66 -0.54 -11.57
CA GLN A 135 3.35 0.88 -11.48
C GLN A 135 2.57 1.37 -12.73
N LYS A 136 2.97 0.95 -13.92
CA LYS A 136 2.29 1.40 -15.15
C LYS A 136 0.93 0.75 -15.39
N ALA A 137 0.84 -0.56 -15.17
CA ALA A 137 -0.35 -1.34 -15.51
C ALA A 137 -1.32 -1.50 -14.34
N GLY A 138 -0.89 -1.17 -13.11
CA GLY A 138 -1.68 -1.33 -11.91
C GLY A 138 -1.72 -2.76 -11.39
N LEU A 139 -2.76 -3.06 -10.63
CA LEU A 139 -2.90 -4.30 -9.88
C LEU A 139 -4.33 -4.81 -9.96
N VAL A 140 -4.48 -6.10 -10.26
CA VAL A 140 -5.75 -6.82 -10.29
C VAL A 140 -5.85 -7.65 -9.02
N PHE A 141 -6.86 -7.38 -8.21
CA PHE A 141 -7.08 -8.12 -6.97
C PHE A 141 -8.21 -9.14 -7.16
N ILE A 142 -7.89 -10.41 -6.95
CA ILE A 142 -8.81 -11.55 -7.03
C ILE A 142 -9.05 -12.06 -5.62
N TYR A 143 -10.31 -12.17 -5.24
CA TYR A 143 -10.72 -12.79 -3.99
C TYR A 143 -11.26 -14.19 -4.29
N ASP A 144 -10.43 -15.22 -4.06
CA ASP A 144 -10.80 -16.62 -4.27
C ASP A 144 -11.65 -17.13 -3.10
N MET A 145 -12.96 -17.29 -3.36
CA MET A 145 -13.93 -17.86 -2.45
C MET A 145 -14.08 -19.39 -2.59
N SER A 146 -13.31 -20.05 -3.48
CA SER A 146 -13.45 -21.49 -3.76
C SER A 146 -13.15 -22.31 -2.51
N ASP A 147 -14.05 -23.25 -2.18
CA ASP A 147 -14.01 -24.13 -1.00
C ASP A 147 -13.90 -23.41 0.36
N SER A 148 -14.23 -22.11 0.40
CA SER A 148 -14.27 -21.34 1.64
C SER A 148 -15.53 -21.68 2.46
N LYS A 149 -15.38 -21.74 3.79
CA LYS A 149 -16.51 -21.88 4.72
C LYS A 149 -16.87 -20.53 5.32
N TYR A 150 -18.07 -20.42 5.88
CA TYR A 150 -18.50 -19.21 6.59
C TYR A 150 -17.56 -18.85 7.75
N SER A 151 -16.93 -19.84 8.40
CA SER A 151 -15.93 -19.65 9.44
C SER A 151 -14.61 -19.01 8.95
N ASN A 152 -14.36 -19.05 7.64
CA ASN A 152 -13.21 -18.39 7.03
C ASN A 152 -13.52 -16.96 6.60
N PHE A 153 -14.80 -16.57 6.54
CA PHE A 153 -15.18 -15.25 6.07
C PHE A 153 -15.10 -14.23 7.20
N ASP A 154 -14.23 -13.23 7.03
CA ASP A 154 -14.12 -12.10 7.92
C ASP A 154 -14.50 -10.80 7.21
N TYR A 155 -15.64 -10.25 7.61
CA TYR A 155 -16.21 -9.06 7.01
C TYR A 155 -15.39 -7.79 7.32
N ASP A 156 -14.88 -7.67 8.55
CA ASP A 156 -14.13 -6.49 8.98
C ASP A 156 -12.74 -6.47 8.34
N LEU A 157 -12.09 -7.63 8.25
CA LEU A 157 -10.85 -7.79 7.51
C LEU A 157 -11.04 -7.44 6.03
N SER A 158 -12.09 -7.97 5.39
CA SER A 158 -12.38 -7.69 3.98
C SER A 158 -12.61 -6.20 3.71
N LYS A 159 -13.32 -5.51 4.61
CA LYS A 159 -13.47 -4.04 4.56
C LYS A 159 -12.14 -3.31 4.68
N LYS A 160 -11.28 -3.73 5.61
CA LYS A 160 -9.96 -3.13 5.81
C LYS A 160 -9.07 -3.33 4.58
N ILE A 161 -9.07 -4.53 3.99
CA ILE A 161 -8.35 -4.82 2.74
C ILE A 161 -8.82 -3.90 1.62
N LEU A 162 -10.14 -3.77 1.41
CA LEU A 162 -10.68 -2.87 0.39
C LEU A 162 -10.34 -1.40 0.65
N MET A 163 -10.37 -0.96 1.92
CA MET A 163 -9.97 0.39 2.30
C MET A 163 -8.48 0.64 2.03
N LEU A 164 -7.62 -0.33 2.36
CA LEU A 164 -6.19 -0.26 2.08
C LEU A 164 -5.91 -0.23 0.57
N LEU A 165 -6.58 -1.06 -0.22
CA LEU A 165 -6.47 -1.00 -1.68
C LEU A 165 -6.97 0.35 -2.20
N LYS A 166 -8.05 0.90 -1.67
CA LYS A 166 -8.54 2.23 -2.10
C LYS A 166 -7.54 3.34 -1.81
N VAL A 167 -6.83 3.30 -0.67
CA VAL A 167 -5.86 4.32 -0.27
C VAL A 167 -4.50 4.10 -0.95
N SER A 168 -4.06 2.85 -1.07
CA SER A 168 -2.77 2.47 -1.69
C SER A 168 -2.81 2.49 -3.23
N VAL A 169 -3.99 2.29 -3.84
CA VAL A 169 -4.19 2.42 -5.30
C VAL A 169 -4.52 3.86 -5.70
N CYS A 170 -4.90 4.74 -4.76
CA CYS A 170 -5.05 6.18 -5.04
C CYS A 170 -3.71 6.85 -5.43
N TYR A 171 -2.58 6.17 -5.20
CA TYR A 171 -1.27 6.56 -5.69
C TYR A 171 -1.11 6.43 -7.22
N HIS A 172 -2.07 5.83 -7.94
CA HIS A 172 -1.90 5.48 -9.36
C HIS A 172 -3.03 5.77 -10.34
N ILE A 173 -4.05 6.55 -9.97
CA ILE A 173 -5.10 6.98 -10.94
C ILE A 173 -4.72 8.30 -11.65
N LEU A 174 -3.44 8.63 -11.79
CA LEU A 174 -3.01 9.79 -12.59
C LEU A 174 -1.73 9.47 -13.37
N TYR A 175 -1.85 8.59 -14.37
CA TYR A 175 -1.17 8.72 -15.66
C TYR A 175 -2.08 8.17 -16.75
#